data_AF-A0A939ASV1-F1
#
_entry.id   AF-A0A939ASV1-F1
#
_cell.length_a   1.000
_cell.length_b   1.000
_cell.length_c   1.000
_cell.angle_alpha   90.00
_cell.angle_beta   90.00
_cell.angle_gamma   90.00
#
_symmetry.space_group_name_H-M   'P 1'
#
loop_
_entity.id
_entity.type
_entity.pdbx_description
1 polymer ?
#
loop_
_entity_poly.entity_id
_entity_poly.type
_entity_poly.pdbx_seq_one_letter_code
_entity_poly.pdbx_strand_id
1 'polypeptide(L)'
;MKTIRSQPQRRELVREICNGDIYEYFPLGEHIVAAPGVCGGRPTFRYTRLEVSTILALIAAGESVQQVAQAYSLSRLTSEAIKEAVHLADQALVRSVQMLPVAA
;
A
#
# COMPACT_ATOMS: atom_id res chain seq x y z
N MET A 1 -25.26 -1.81 23.00
CA MET A 1 -24.27 -1.98 21.91
C MET A 1 -23.08 -1.07 22.19
N LYS A 2 -21.88 -1.63 22.37
CA LYS A 2 -20.65 -0.84 22.59
C LYS A 2 -20.07 -0.47 21.23
N THR A 3 -19.97 0.81 20.94
CA THR A 3 -19.30 1.34 19.74
C THR A 3 -17.81 1.04 19.85
N ILE A 4 -17.35 -0.01 19.17
CA ILE A 4 -15.93 -0.33 19.08
C ILE A 4 -15.32 0.64 18.08
N ARG A 5 -14.78 1.76 18.56
CA ARG A 5 -13.78 2.52 17.79
C ARG A 5 -12.55 1.63 17.73
N SER A 6 -12.30 0.97 16.60
CA SER A 6 -11.07 0.19 16.42
C SER A 6 -9.90 1.18 16.47
N GLN A 7 -9.06 1.05 17.50
CA GLN A 7 -7.80 1.78 17.55
C GLN A 7 -6.98 1.38 16.32
N PRO A 8 -6.25 2.31 15.67
CA PRO A 8 -5.36 1.94 14.59
C PRO A 8 -4.31 0.96 15.15
N GLN A 9 -4.33 -0.27 14.65
CA GLN A 9 -3.39 -1.31 15.03
C GLN A 9 -1.98 -0.77 14.77
N ARG A 10 -1.19 -0.57 15.84
CA ARG A 10 0.17 0.00 15.75
C ARG A 10 1.00 -0.97 14.90
N ARG A 11 1.33 -0.57 13.67
CA ARG A 11 2.16 -1.36 12.76
C ARG A 11 3.59 -1.35 13.31
N GLU A 12 4.15 -2.53 13.58
CA GLU A 12 5.51 -2.68 14.10
C GLU A 12 6.54 -2.47 12.98
N LEU A 13 7.69 -1.91 13.34
CA LEU A 13 8.80 -1.74 12.41
C LEU A 13 9.47 -3.09 12.18
N VAL A 14 9.47 -3.55 10.94
CA VAL A 14 10.24 -4.71 10.50
C VAL A 14 11.63 -4.23 10.05
N ARG A 15 12.66 -5.01 10.39
CA ARG A 15 14.05 -4.80 9.99
C ARG A 15 14.61 -6.10 9.47
N GLU A 16 15.06 -6.12 8.23
CA GLU A 16 15.67 -7.30 7.60
C GLU A 16 16.78 -6.91 6.64
N ILE A 17 17.55 -7.88 6.14
CA ILE A 17 18.61 -7.64 5.16
C ILE A 17 18.05 -7.97 3.77
N CYS A 18 18.09 -6.99 2.87
CA CYS A 18 17.69 -7.14 1.47
C CYS A 18 18.86 -6.71 0.58
N ASN A 19 19.35 -7.62 -0.27
CA ASN A 19 20.50 -7.39 -1.15
C ASN A 19 21.78 -6.86 -0.45
N GLY A 20 21.97 -7.21 0.83
CA GLY A 20 23.13 -6.78 1.63
C GLY A 20 22.92 -5.48 2.41
N ASP A 21 21.81 -4.76 2.17
CA ASP A 21 21.47 -3.53 2.86
C ASP A 21 20.36 -3.76 3.91
N ILE A 22 20.34 -2.93 4.95
CA ILE A 22 19.25 -2.94 5.94
C ILE A 22 17.99 -2.36 5.27
N TYR A 23 16.92 -3.14 5.32
CA TYR A 23 15.60 -2.76 4.86
C TYR A 23 14.65 -2.62 6.04
N GLU A 24 14.26 -1.39 6.34
CA GLU A 24 13.36 -1.05 7.45
C GLU A 24 12.01 -0.57 6.89
N TYR A 25 10.92 -1.19 7.34
CA TYR A 25 9.59 -0.83 6.86
C TYR A 25 8.47 -1.16 7.85
N PHE A 26 7.34 -0.48 7.67
CA PHE A 26 6.07 -0.80 8.32
C PHE A 26 5.18 -1.56 7.32
N PRO A 27 4.78 -2.80 7.61
CA PRO A 27 3.90 -3.55 6.72
C PRO A 27 2.52 -2.89 6.67
N LEU A 28 2.03 -2.60 5.46
CA LEU A 28 0.67 -2.10 5.26
C LEU A 28 -0.31 -3.19 4.81
N GLY A 29 0.23 -4.26 4.26
CA GLY A 29 -0.40 -5.52 3.87
C GLY A 29 0.68 -6.56 3.61
N GLU A 30 0.33 -7.60 2.86
CA GLU A 30 1.24 -8.65 2.42
C GLU A 30 2.28 -8.10 1.43
N HIS A 31 1.83 -7.33 0.43
CA HIS A 31 2.66 -6.84 -0.67
C HIS A 31 3.02 -5.35 -0.56
N ILE A 32 2.35 -4.58 0.30
CA ILE A 32 2.56 -3.13 0.42
C ILE A 32 3.18 -2.77 1.77
N VAL A 33 4.16 -1.88 1.73
CA VAL A 33 4.85 -1.39 2.93
C VAL A 33 5.05 0.13 2.87
N ALA A 34 5.32 0.74 4.02
CA ALA A 34 5.87 2.09 4.12
C ALA A 34 7.29 1.99 4.69
N ALA A 35 8.30 2.25 3.88
CA ALA A 35 9.70 2.19 4.29
C ALA A 35 10.28 3.61 4.36
N PRO A 36 10.69 4.13 5.53
CA PRO A 36 11.19 5.51 5.65
C PRO A 36 12.33 5.85 4.68
N GLY A 37 13.21 4.88 4.40
CA GLY A 37 14.33 5.02 3.44
C GLY A 37 13.95 4.87 1.96
N VAL A 38 12.69 4.56 1.63
CA VAL A 38 12.22 4.35 0.25
C VAL A 38 11.10 5.33 -0.06
N CYS A 39 11.23 6.08 -1.16
CA CYS A 39 10.24 7.06 -1.61
C CYS A 39 9.72 8.00 -0.49
N GLY A 40 10.58 8.34 0.48
CA GLY A 40 10.24 9.20 1.63
C GLY A 40 9.17 8.63 2.56
N GLY A 41 9.07 7.29 2.68
CA GLY A 41 8.08 6.63 3.53
C GLY A 41 6.70 6.50 2.91
N ARG A 42 6.51 6.92 1.65
CA ARG A 42 5.26 6.69 0.92
C ARG A 42 5.05 5.18 0.67
N PRO A 43 3.79 4.71 0.56
CA PRO A 43 3.52 3.31 0.28
C PRO A 43 4.16 2.83 -1.03
N THR A 44 4.94 1.75 -0.94
CA THR A 44 5.53 1.06 -2.08
C THR A 44 5.18 -0.41 -2.06
N PHE A 45 5.30 -1.07 -3.22
CA PHE A 45 5.32 -2.54 -3.26
C PHE A 45 6.61 -3.03 -2.60
N ARG A 46 6.50 -4.02 -1.71
CA ARG A 46 7.61 -4.56 -0.91
C ARG A 46 8.77 -4.95 -1.82
N TYR A 47 9.99 -4.59 -1.42
CA TYR A 47 11.23 -4.82 -2.18
C TYR A 47 11.35 -4.06 -3.50
N THR A 48 10.53 -3.03 -3.71
CA THR A 48 10.59 -2.19 -4.90
C THR A 48 10.67 -0.72 -4.51
N ARG A 49 11.07 0.12 -5.48
CA ARG A 49 10.87 1.58 -5.43
C ARG A 49 9.64 2.03 -6.21
N LEU A 50 8.69 1.12 -6.41
CA LEU A 50 7.46 1.38 -7.15
C LEU A 50 6.39 1.88 -6.18
N GLU A 51 6.05 3.15 -6.30
CA GLU A 51 5.02 3.76 -5.45
C GLU A 51 3.64 3.22 -5.82
N VAL A 52 2.84 2.94 -4.80
CA VAL A 52 1.47 2.44 -4.97
C VAL A 52 0.61 3.44 -5.76
N SER A 53 0.81 4.75 -5.53
CA SER A 53 0.10 5.82 -6.23
C SER A 53 0.33 5.79 -7.75
N THR A 54 1.54 5.47 -8.20
CA THR A 54 1.86 5.34 -9.63
C THR A 54 1.04 4.23 -10.27
N ILE A 55 0.95 3.07 -9.60
CA ILE A 55 0.19 1.93 -10.11
C ILE A 55 -1.32 2.19 -10.08
N LEU A 56 -1.84 2.79 -9.00
CA LEU A 56 -3.24 3.17 -8.94
C LEU A 56 -3.61 4.22 -10.01
N ALA A 57 -2.70 5.13 -10.36
CA ALA A 57 -2.92 6.09 -11.44
C ALA A 57 -3.05 5.42 -12.82
N LEU A 58 -2.27 4.36 -13.10
CA LEU A 58 -2.42 3.58 -14.33
C LEU A 58 -3.77 2.85 -14.38
N ILE A 59 -4.16 2.23 -13.27
CA ILE A 59 -5.49 1.59 -13.16
C ILE A 59 -6.60 2.63 -13.36
N ALA A 60 -6.48 3.81 -12.75
CA ALA A 60 -7.44 4.90 -12.93
C ALA A 60 -7.49 5.44 -14.38
N ALA A 61 -6.40 5.34 -15.13
CA ALA A 61 -6.33 5.67 -16.55
C ALA A 61 -6.95 4.59 -17.46
N GLY A 62 -7.44 3.48 -16.90
CA GLY A 62 -8.12 2.40 -17.63
C GLY A 62 -7.24 1.22 -18.00
N GLU A 63 -5.97 1.19 -17.55
CA GLU A 63 -5.13 0.00 -17.74
C GLU A 63 -5.66 -1.17 -16.89
N SER A 64 -5.68 -2.37 -17.46
CA SER A 64 -6.05 -3.56 -16.70
C SER A 64 -4.95 -3.96 -15.73
N VAL A 65 -5.33 -4.64 -14.64
CA VAL A 65 -4.39 -5.19 -13.65
C VAL A 65 -3.33 -6.08 -14.32
N GLN A 66 -3.74 -6.88 -15.31
CA GLN A 66 -2.84 -7.79 -16.04
C GLN A 66 -1.84 -7.04 -16.91
N GLN A 67 -2.27 -5.99 -17.62
CA GLN A 67 -1.38 -5.15 -18.42
C GLN A 67 -0.33 -4.47 -17.54
N VAL A 68 -0.75 -3.90 -16.41
CA VAL A 68 0.17 -3.24 -15.48
C VAL A 68 1.13 -4.25 -14.85
N ALA A 69 0.66 -5.41 -14.39
CA ALA A 69 1.54 -6.46 -13.85
C ALA A 69 2.57 -6.91 -14.88
N GLN A 70 2.16 -7.08 -16.15
CA GLN A 70 3.07 -7.45 -17.23
C GLN A 70 4.12 -6.36 -17.51
N ALA A 71 3.69 -5.10 -17.58
CA ALA A 71 4.56 -3.95 -17.84
C ALA A 71 5.63 -3.75 -16.75
N TYR A 72 5.33 -4.10 -15.50
CA TYR A 72 6.22 -3.98 -14.34
C TYR A 72 6.78 -5.33 -13.85
N SER A 73 6.73 -6.37 -14.68
CA SER A 73 7.16 -7.74 -14.33
C SER A 73 8.63 -7.82 -13.90
N LEU A 74 9.52 -6.97 -14.45
CA LEU A 74 10.93 -6.88 -14.04
C LEU A 74 11.10 -6.40 -12.59
N SER A 75 10.13 -5.64 -12.07
CA SER A 75 10.06 -5.23 -10.66
C SER A 75 9.36 -6.29 -9.79
N ARG A 76 9.03 -7.46 -10.35
CA ARG A 76 8.28 -8.54 -9.69
C ARG A 76 6.89 -8.11 -9.19
N LEU A 77 6.30 -7.08 -9.81
CA LEU A 77 4.94 -6.68 -9.50
C LEU A 77 3.97 -7.76 -9.97
N THR A 78 3.13 -8.26 -9.06
CA THR A 78 2.12 -9.28 -9.35
C THR A 78 0.72 -8.67 -9.43
N SER A 79 -0.20 -9.37 -10.09
CA SER A 79 -1.61 -8.95 -10.13
C SER A 79 -2.24 -8.92 -8.73
N GLU A 80 -1.82 -9.82 -7.85
CA GLU A 80 -2.25 -9.95 -6.46
C GLU A 80 -1.83 -8.73 -5.65
N ALA A 81 -0.59 -8.26 -5.83
CA ALA A 81 -0.10 -7.04 -5.19
C ALA A 81 -0.89 -5.81 -5.65
N ILE A 82 -1.20 -5.70 -6.95
CA ILE A 82 -2.03 -4.61 -7.48
C ILE A 82 -3.45 -4.66 -6.91
N LYS A 83 -4.06 -5.85 -6.82
CA LYS A 83 -5.39 -6.02 -6.20
C LYS A 83 -5.39 -5.64 -4.73
N GLU A 84 -4.33 -5.99 -3.98
CA GLU A 84 -4.16 -5.53 -2.60
C GLU A 84 -4.10 -4.00 -2.53
N ALA A 85 -3.38 -3.34 -3.44
CA ALA A 85 -3.32 -1.88 -3.50
C ALA A 85 -4.69 -1.25 -3.70
N VAL A 86 -5.48 -1.78 -4.63
CA VAL A 86 -6.86 -1.32 -4.87
C VAL A 86 -7.71 -1.52 -3.63
N HIS A 87 -7.61 -2.68 -2.96
CA HIS A 87 -8.36 -2.94 -1.74
C HIS A 87 -7.99 -2.01 -0.58
N LEU A 88 -6.70 -1.75 -0.38
CA LEU A 88 -6.23 -0.81 0.64
C LEU A 88 -6.65 0.64 0.32
N ALA A 89 -6.68 1.02 -0.96
CA ALA A 89 -7.17 2.33 -1.39
C ALA A 89 -8.66 2.51 -1.11
N ASP A 90 -9.49 1.50 -1.41
CA ASP A 90 -10.92 1.47 -1.06
C ASP A 90 -11.12 1.65 0.45
N GLN A 91 -10.44 0.84 1.27
CA GLN A 91 -10.51 0.97 2.72
C GLN A 91 -10.08 2.35 3.22
N ALA A 92 -9.01 2.92 2.65
CA ALA A 92 -8.51 4.23 3.02
C ALA A 92 -9.54 5.34 2.68
N LEU A 93 -10.20 5.25 1.52
CA LEU A 93 -11.24 6.18 1.12
C LEU A 93 -12.46 6.09 2.05
N VAL A 94 -12.93 4.87 2.37
CA VAL A 94 -14.05 4.67 3.31
C VAL A 94 -13.70 5.20 4.70
N ARG A 95 -12.47 4.98 5.17
CA ARG A 95 -12.01 5.51 6.48
C ARG A 95 -11.88 7.03 6.49
N SER A 96 -11.53 7.65 5.35
CA SER A 96 -11.36 9.11 5.29
C SER A 96 -12.67 9.86 5.55
N VAL A 97 -13.80 9.31 5.10
CA VAL A 97 -15.12 9.91 5.32
C VAL A 97 -15.69 9.67 6.71
N GLN A 98 -15.27 8.60 7.40
CA GLN A 98 -15.65 8.35 8.80
C GLN A 98 -15.11 9.41 9.78
N MET A 99 -14.12 10.19 9.35
CA MET A 99 -13.54 11.28 10.12
C MET A 99 -14.24 12.62 9.87
N LEU A 100 -15.23 12.67 8.96
CA LEU A 100 -16.01 13.88 8.72
C LEU A 100 -17.03 14.09 9.85
N PRO A 101 -17.24 15.35 10.30
CA PRO A 101 -18.30 15.64 11.25
C PRO A 101 -19.65 15.32 10.62
N VAL A 102 -20.47 14.54 11.33
CA VAL A 102 -21.88 14.35 10.95
C VAL A 102 -22.60 15.67 11.28
N ALA A 103 -23.29 16.25 10.30
CA ALA A 103 -24.17 17.38 10.55
C ALA A 103 -25.22 16.96 11.60
N ALA A 104 -25.30 17.74 12.69
CA ALA A 104 -26.22 17.52 13.79
C ALA A 104 -27.68 17.75 13.37
#